data_AF-A0A151BTQ9-F1
#
_entry.id   AF-A0A151BTQ9-F1
#
_cell.length_a   1.000
_cell.length_b   1.000
_cell.length_c   1.000
_cell.angle_alpha   90.00
_cell.angle_beta   90.00
_cell.angle_gamma   90.00
#
_symmetry.space_group_name_H-M   'P 1'
#
loop_
_entity.id
_entity.type
_entity.pdbx_description
1 polymer ?
#
loop_
_entity_poly.entity_id
_entity_poly.type
_entity_poly.pdbx_seq_one_letter_code
_entity_poly.pdbx_strand_id
1 'polypeptide(L)'
;MYVCESRKTGYRFESELELYWEVSGDPLSDDYAPSQISAAQLFSRYLARCSERPQRRVWWAVSGIGNGKFEAAPFQDDPLYDGNWLTHYTWPVDVITGERVNFATLPVVDKLWRPGRADKGGFIQEATGWKPAPLQSSINIINLARAAGLA
;
A
#
# COMPACT_ATOMS: atom_id res chain seq x y z
N MET A 1 8.55 -12.29 -12.64
CA MET A 1 8.87 -13.23 -11.55
C MET A 1 10.25 -12.89 -11.03
N TYR A 2 10.45 -12.87 -9.71
CA TYR A 2 11.71 -12.51 -9.08
C TYR A 2 12.21 -13.62 -8.15
N VAL A 3 13.53 -13.83 -8.12
CA VAL A 3 14.21 -14.66 -7.14
C VAL A 3 14.57 -13.83 -5.92
N CYS A 4 14.25 -14.35 -4.75
CA CYS A 4 14.63 -13.80 -3.46
C CYS A 4 15.26 -14.90 -2.59
N GLU A 5 16.12 -14.52 -1.65
CA GLU A 5 16.69 -15.43 -0.67
C GLU A 5 16.51 -14.84 0.73
N SER A 6 16.05 -15.65 1.67
CA SER A 6 15.99 -15.25 3.08
C SER A 6 17.39 -15.13 3.65
N ARG A 7 17.73 -13.96 4.19
CA ARG A 7 19.00 -13.73 4.88
C ARG A 7 19.11 -14.51 6.19
N LYS A 8 17.98 -14.91 6.77
CA LYS A 8 17.94 -15.68 8.03
C LYS A 8 18.26 -17.15 7.81
N THR A 9 17.73 -17.75 6.74
CA THR A 9 17.77 -19.21 6.53
C THR A 9 18.52 -19.64 5.28
N GLY A 10 18.89 -18.72 4.38
CA GLY A 10 19.40 -19.03 3.04
C GLY A 10 18.34 -19.64 2.12
N TYR A 11 17.07 -19.71 2.54
CA TYR A 11 16.01 -20.28 1.72
C TYR A 11 15.71 -19.37 0.53
N ARG A 12 15.90 -19.91 -0.67
CA ARG A 12 15.61 -19.26 -1.94
C ARG A 12 14.18 -19.58 -2.40
N PHE A 13 13.49 -18.56 -2.88
CA PHE A 13 12.14 -18.68 -3.42
C PHE A 13 11.92 -17.74 -4.61
N GLU A 14 10.92 -18.06 -5.42
CA GLU A 14 10.45 -17.21 -6.50
C GLU A 14 9.12 -16.56 -6.13
N SER A 15 8.95 -15.30 -6.54
CA SER A 15 7.74 -14.52 -6.27
C SER A 15 7.49 -13.50 -7.36
N GLU A 16 6.24 -13.34 -7.76
CA GLU A 16 5.81 -12.05 -8.28
C GLU A 16 5.72 -11.07 -7.10
N LEU A 17 6.16 -9.83 -7.31
CA LEU A 17 6.24 -8.82 -6.27
C LEU A 17 5.36 -7.63 -6.65
N GLU A 18 4.69 -7.08 -5.66
CA GLU A 18 3.85 -5.89 -5.76
C GLU A 18 4.05 -4.98 -4.55
N LEU A 19 3.59 -3.74 -4.67
CA LEU A 19 3.58 -2.74 -3.62
C LEU A 19 2.19 -2.63 -3.01
N TYR A 20 2.10 -3.02 -1.74
CA TYR A 20 0.97 -2.75 -0.89
C TYR A 20 1.14 -1.38 -0.21
N TRP A 21 0.06 -0.63 -0.04
CA TRP A 21 0.10 0.74 0.47
C TRP A 21 -0.97 1.00 1.53
N GLU A 22 -0.70 1.79 2.55
CA GLU A 22 -1.72 2.29 3.50
C GLU A 22 -1.54 3.78 3.71
N VAL A 23 -2.63 4.51 3.92
CA VAL A 23 -2.59 5.95 4.20
C VAL A 23 -2.84 6.19 5.68
N SER A 24 -2.05 7.05 6.33
CA SER A 24 -2.21 7.31 7.76
C SER A 24 -3.65 7.68 8.14
N GLY A 25 -4.21 6.92 9.08
CA GLY A 25 -5.59 7.07 9.54
C GLY A 25 -6.62 6.29 8.72
N ASP A 26 -6.23 5.61 7.65
CA ASP A 26 -7.08 4.66 6.95
C ASP A 26 -7.48 3.41 7.76
N PRO A 27 -6.83 3.02 8.89
CA PRO A 27 -7.35 1.96 9.75
C PRO A 27 -8.70 2.28 10.40
N LEU A 28 -9.23 3.51 10.23
CA LEU A 28 -10.64 3.81 10.42
C LEU A 28 -11.56 2.78 9.74
N SER A 29 -11.14 2.19 8.62
CA SER A 29 -11.90 1.15 7.94
C SER A 29 -12.11 -0.11 8.77
N ASP A 30 -11.27 -0.39 9.77
CA ASP A 30 -11.37 -1.59 10.61
C ASP A 30 -12.66 -1.59 11.45
N ASP A 31 -13.26 -0.41 11.67
CA ASP A 31 -14.51 -0.23 12.43
C ASP A 31 -15.78 -0.52 11.59
N TYR A 32 -15.64 -0.81 10.29
CA TYR A 32 -16.78 -0.94 9.38
C TYR A 32 -16.62 -2.06 8.36
N ALA A 33 -17.75 -2.62 7.95
CA ALA A 33 -17.86 -3.44 6.75
C ALA A 33 -18.45 -2.64 5.58
N PRO A 34 -18.16 -3.01 4.31
CA PRO A 34 -18.80 -2.40 3.15
C PRO A 34 -20.33 -2.51 3.12
N SER A 35 -20.91 -3.46 3.85
CA SER A 35 -22.37 -3.58 4.02
C SER A 35 -22.96 -2.56 5.00
N GLN A 36 -22.14 -1.93 5.83
CA GLN A 36 -22.53 -0.97 6.86
C GLN A 36 -22.31 0.49 6.42
N ILE A 37 -21.30 0.73 5.58
CA ILE A 37 -20.93 2.07 5.13
C ILE A 37 -20.38 2.03 3.70
N SER A 38 -20.83 2.95 2.84
CA SER A 38 -20.29 3.08 1.50
C SER A 38 -18.88 3.69 1.52
N ALA A 39 -18.13 3.51 0.43
CA ALA A 39 -16.81 4.13 0.28
C ALA A 39 -16.88 5.66 0.44
N ALA A 40 -17.85 6.31 -0.19
CA ALA A 40 -18.04 7.77 -0.12
C ALA A 40 -18.38 8.26 1.30
N GLN A 41 -19.22 7.52 2.04
CA GLN A 41 -19.55 7.85 3.43
C GLN A 41 -18.34 7.69 4.35
N LEU A 42 -17.59 6.60 4.19
CA LEU A 42 -16.37 6.36 4.98
C LEU A 42 -15.29 7.39 4.66
N PHE A 43 -15.12 7.73 3.38
CA PHE A 43 -14.21 8.79 2.93
C PHE A 43 -14.59 10.14 3.53
N SER A 44 -15.88 10.48 3.60
CA SER A 44 -16.34 11.72 4.24
C SER A 44 -15.98 11.77 5.73
N ARG A 45 -16.12 10.66 6.45
CA ARG A 45 -15.68 10.55 7.86
C ARG A 45 -14.17 10.67 7.99
N TYR A 46 -13.44 10.06 7.08
CA TYR A 46 -11.99 10.19 7.03
C TYR A 46 -11.57 11.65 6.82
N LEU A 47 -12.15 12.35 5.83
CA LEU A 47 -11.89 13.77 5.56
C LEU A 47 -12.13 14.66 6.78
N ALA A 48 -13.24 14.45 7.50
CA ALA A 48 -13.54 15.20 8.72
C ALA A 48 -12.41 15.07 9.76
N ARG A 49 -11.84 13.87 9.94
CA ARG A 49 -10.67 13.63 10.82
C ARG A 49 -9.36 14.20 10.29
N CYS A 50 -9.29 14.60 9.02
CA CYS A 50 -8.08 15.13 8.39
C CYS A 50 -8.05 16.66 8.26
N SER A 51 -9.14 17.34 8.60
CA SER A 51 -9.30 18.79 8.39
C SER A 51 -8.16 19.62 8.96
N GLU A 52 -7.70 19.32 10.18
CA GLU A 52 -6.60 20.05 10.84
C GLU A 52 -5.21 19.71 10.30
N ARG A 53 -5.03 18.49 9.76
CA ARG A 53 -3.74 17.97 9.25
C ARG A 53 -3.99 17.18 7.96
N PRO A 54 -4.14 17.87 6.82
CA PRO A 54 -4.57 17.24 5.57
C PRO A 54 -3.47 16.45 4.86
N GLN A 55 -2.20 16.72 5.18
CA GLN A 55 -1.09 15.92 4.67
C GLN A 55 -1.12 14.56 5.37
N ARG A 56 -1.29 13.51 4.58
CA ARG A 56 -1.31 12.12 5.02
C ARG A 56 -0.15 11.38 4.42
N ARG A 57 0.52 10.61 5.25
CA ARG A 57 1.63 9.78 4.81
C ARG A 57 1.09 8.52 4.17
N VAL A 58 1.83 8.01 3.19
CA VAL A 58 1.60 6.69 2.60
C VAL A 58 2.71 5.77 3.08
N TRP A 59 2.33 4.68 3.73
CA TRP A 59 3.21 3.60 4.13
C TRP A 59 3.20 2.51 3.05
N TRP A 60 4.33 1.83 2.88
CA TRP A 60 4.52 0.86 1.81
C TRP A 60 5.03 -0.49 2.32
N ALA A 61 4.56 -1.57 1.71
CA ALA A 61 5.08 -2.92 1.87
C ALA A 61 5.37 -3.55 0.51
N VAL A 62 6.40 -4.39 0.45
CA VAL A 62 6.60 -5.33 -0.65
C VAL A 62 5.87 -6.61 -0.29
N SER A 63 4.95 -7.02 -1.17
CA SER A 63 4.14 -8.22 -1.05
C SER A 63 4.53 -9.22 -2.11
N GLY A 64 4.68 -10.48 -1.72
CA GLY A 64 4.82 -11.61 -2.62
C GLY A 64 3.47 -12.21 -2.96
N ILE A 65 3.08 -12.17 -4.24
CA ILE A 65 1.78 -12.64 -4.69
C ILE A 65 1.67 -14.15 -4.46
N GLY A 66 0.73 -14.56 -3.61
CA GLY A 66 0.38 -15.96 -3.37
C GLY A 66 1.33 -16.75 -2.45
N ASN A 67 2.40 -16.14 -1.92
CA ASN A 67 3.35 -16.84 -1.04
C ASN A 67 3.43 -16.30 0.40
N GLY A 68 2.61 -15.29 0.72
CA GLY A 68 2.49 -14.73 2.06
C GLY A 68 3.72 -13.96 2.54
N LYS A 69 4.68 -13.64 1.66
CA LYS A 69 5.82 -12.78 1.99
C LYS A 69 5.36 -11.34 2.02
N PHE A 70 5.60 -10.65 3.13
CA PHE A 70 5.14 -9.29 3.32
C PHE A 70 6.07 -8.57 4.29
N GLU A 71 6.75 -7.52 3.82
CA GLU A 71 7.63 -6.70 4.65
C GLU A 71 7.51 -5.24 4.23
N ALA A 72 7.90 -4.31 5.10
CA ALA A 72 8.00 -2.90 4.73
C ALA A 72 8.86 -2.74 3.46
N ALA A 73 8.42 -1.88 2.54
CA ALA A 73 9.21 -1.56 1.35
C ALA A 73 10.50 -0.84 1.75
N PRO A 74 11.63 -1.08 1.08
CA PRO A 74 12.83 -0.29 1.29
C PRO A 74 12.63 1.13 0.74
N PHE A 75 13.46 2.07 1.21
CA PHE A 75 13.51 3.45 0.70
C PHE A 75 12.25 4.29 0.91
N GLN A 76 11.35 3.89 1.81
CA GLN A 76 10.36 4.78 2.38
C GLN A 76 10.95 5.51 3.60
N ASP A 77 10.46 6.71 3.87
CA ASP A 77 10.71 7.36 5.16
C ASP A 77 10.15 6.46 6.27
N ASP A 78 10.83 6.40 7.43
CA ASP A 78 10.37 5.90 8.76
C ASP A 78 9.41 4.66 8.75
N PRO A 79 9.89 3.45 8.43
CA PRO A 79 9.04 2.27 8.32
C PRO A 79 8.29 1.96 9.64
N LEU A 80 7.04 1.47 9.54
CA LEU A 80 6.22 1.07 10.70
C LEU A 80 6.87 -0.01 11.61
N TYR A 81 7.89 -0.71 11.12
CA TYR A 81 8.55 -1.83 11.81
C TYR A 81 10.07 -1.70 11.72
N ASP A 82 10.76 -2.35 12.66
CA ASP A 82 12.21 -2.51 12.65
C ASP A 82 12.64 -3.43 11.50
N GLY A 83 12.87 -2.83 10.34
CA GLY A 83 13.35 -3.52 9.15
C GLY A 83 12.49 -3.27 7.92
N ASN A 84 12.99 -3.77 6.80
CA ASN A 84 12.29 -3.76 5.52
C ASN A 84 12.64 -5.03 4.75
N TRP A 85 12.11 -5.15 3.53
CA TRP A 85 12.39 -6.28 2.66
C TRP A 85 13.88 -6.63 2.58
N LEU A 86 14.77 -5.65 2.44
CA LEU A 86 16.22 -5.86 2.28
C LEU A 86 16.93 -6.20 3.61
N THR A 87 16.27 -6.01 4.75
CA THR A 87 16.71 -6.52 6.05
C THR A 87 16.56 -8.04 6.12
N HIS A 88 15.45 -8.56 5.60
CA HIS A 88 15.07 -9.99 5.76
C HIS A 88 15.41 -10.84 4.53
N TYR A 89 15.49 -10.23 3.35
CA TYR A 89 15.71 -10.87 2.08
C TYR A 89 16.83 -10.21 1.28
N THR A 90 17.39 -10.95 0.32
CA THR A 90 18.29 -10.38 -0.68
C THR A 90 17.54 -9.44 -1.62
N TRP A 91 18.30 -8.65 -2.37
CA TRP A 91 17.72 -7.81 -3.42
C TRP A 91 17.05 -8.73 -4.46
N PRO A 92 15.73 -8.58 -4.75
CA PRO A 92 15.06 -9.42 -5.71
C PRO A 92 15.68 -9.30 -7.10
N VAL A 93 15.91 -10.44 -7.75
CA VAL A 93 16.50 -10.48 -9.10
C VAL A 93 15.49 -11.05 -10.08
N ASP A 94 15.27 -10.38 -11.20
CA ASP A 94 14.38 -10.86 -12.25
C ASP A 94 14.92 -12.17 -12.85
N VAL A 95 14.05 -13.18 -12.95
CA VAL A 95 14.46 -14.54 -13.39
C VAL A 95 14.93 -14.58 -14.85
N ILE A 96 14.53 -13.62 -15.68
CA ILE A 96 14.80 -13.60 -17.12
C ILE A 96 16.08 -12.80 -17.41
N THR A 97 16.16 -11.59 -16.85
CA THR A 97 17.22 -10.63 -17.15
C THR A 97 18.40 -10.73 -16.20
N GLY A 98 18.21 -11.31 -15.01
CA GLY A 98 19.22 -11.28 -13.95
C GLY A 98 19.43 -9.89 -13.34
N GLU A 99 18.61 -8.90 -13.71
CA GLU A 99 18.69 -7.54 -13.18
C GLU A 99 18.04 -7.45 -11.81
N ARG A 100 18.57 -6.52 -10.99
CA ARG A 100 17.98 -6.16 -9.71
C ARG A 100 16.66 -5.45 -9.93
N VAL A 101 15.65 -5.80 -9.14
CA VAL A 101 14.36 -5.12 -9.19
C VAL A 101 14.51 -3.62 -8.93
N ASN A 102 13.84 -2.82 -9.75
CA ASN A 102 13.59 -1.42 -9.43
C ASN A 102 12.28 -1.33 -8.63
N PHE A 103 12.36 -1.04 -7.34
CA PHE A 103 11.16 -1.00 -6.48
C PHE A 103 10.14 0.07 -6.94
N ALA A 104 10.59 1.14 -7.59
CA ALA A 104 9.70 2.18 -8.11
C ALA A 104 8.90 1.76 -9.36
N THR A 105 9.18 0.59 -9.93
CA THR A 105 8.44 0.04 -11.09
C THR A 105 7.58 -1.15 -10.71
N LEU A 106 7.56 -1.54 -9.44
CA LEU A 106 6.67 -2.61 -8.99
C LEU A 106 5.20 -2.19 -9.13
N PRO A 107 4.30 -3.13 -9.50
CA PRO A 107 2.88 -2.83 -9.59
C PRO A 107 2.34 -2.45 -8.20
N VAL A 108 1.48 -1.43 -8.14
CA VAL A 108 0.79 -1.02 -6.92
C VAL A 108 -0.55 -1.73 -6.83
N VAL A 109 -0.80 -2.39 -5.70
CA VAL A 109 -2.03 -3.14 -5.41
C VAL A 109 -3.25 -2.25 -5.58
N ASP A 110 -4.24 -2.73 -6.35
CA ASP A 110 -5.57 -2.14 -6.38
C ASP A 110 -6.37 -2.56 -5.15
N LYS A 111 -6.92 -1.56 -4.46
CA LYS A 111 -7.75 -1.72 -3.26
C LYS A 111 -9.21 -1.42 -3.58
N LEU A 112 -10.13 -2.13 -2.93
CA LEU A 112 -11.56 -2.03 -3.18
C LEU A 112 -12.33 -2.03 -1.86
N TRP A 113 -13.49 -1.41 -1.89
CA TRP A 113 -14.40 -1.28 -0.76
C TRP A 113 -15.84 -1.54 -1.23
N ARG A 114 -16.20 -2.82 -1.27
CA ARG A 114 -17.49 -3.30 -1.82
C ARG A 114 -17.90 -4.62 -1.16
N PRO A 115 -19.16 -5.08 -1.27
CA PRO A 115 -19.56 -6.37 -0.72
C PRO A 115 -18.60 -7.50 -1.12
N GLY A 116 -18.06 -8.21 -0.12
CA GLY A 116 -17.08 -9.28 -0.32
C GLY A 116 -15.61 -8.87 -0.38
N ARG A 117 -15.28 -7.56 -0.39
CA ARG A 117 -13.89 -7.07 -0.30
C ARG A 117 -13.79 -5.74 0.45
N ALA A 118 -13.01 -5.72 1.52
CA ALA A 118 -12.90 -4.59 2.45
C ALA A 118 -11.44 -4.26 2.75
N ASP A 119 -10.66 -3.91 1.72
CA ASP A 119 -9.24 -3.63 1.98
C ASP A 119 -9.09 -2.28 2.67
N LYS A 120 -8.15 -2.21 3.62
CA LYS A 120 -7.80 -0.94 4.28
C LYS A 120 -7.40 0.10 3.25
N GLY A 121 -7.93 1.32 3.34
CA GLY A 121 -7.69 2.36 2.33
C GLY A 121 -8.41 2.17 0.99
N GLY A 122 -9.08 1.03 0.75
CA GLY A 122 -9.88 0.80 -0.46
C GLY A 122 -11.01 1.81 -0.64
N PHE A 123 -11.58 2.32 0.47
CA PHE A 123 -12.61 3.36 0.41
C PHE A 123 -12.08 4.69 -0.17
N ILE A 124 -10.78 4.98 -0.04
CA ILE A 124 -10.14 6.16 -0.64
C ILE A 124 -10.10 5.99 -2.15
N GLN A 125 -9.60 4.84 -2.63
CA GLN A 125 -9.51 4.54 -4.05
C GLN A 125 -10.88 4.50 -4.72
N GLU A 126 -11.87 3.83 -4.11
CA GLU A 126 -13.23 3.75 -4.65
C GLU A 126 -13.95 5.11 -4.66
N ALA A 127 -13.78 5.94 -3.63
CA ALA A 127 -14.44 7.24 -3.59
C ALA A 127 -13.82 8.25 -4.56
N THR A 128 -12.50 8.21 -4.74
CA THR A 128 -11.76 9.29 -5.43
C THR A 128 -11.18 8.89 -6.79
N GLY A 129 -11.14 7.59 -7.11
CA GLY A 129 -10.41 7.04 -8.24
C GLY A 129 -8.88 7.09 -8.10
N TRP A 130 -8.35 7.59 -6.97
CA TRP A 130 -6.92 7.74 -6.78
C TRP A 130 -6.24 6.47 -6.29
N LYS A 131 -5.06 6.23 -6.84
CA LYS A 131 -4.09 5.24 -6.38
C LYS A 131 -2.73 5.93 -6.28
N PRO A 132 -1.94 5.70 -5.22
CA PRO A 132 -0.62 6.32 -5.11
C PRO A 132 0.32 5.82 -6.21
N ALA A 133 1.24 6.68 -6.64
CA ALA A 133 2.40 6.24 -7.42
C ALA A 133 3.35 5.41 -6.53
N PRO A 134 4.11 4.44 -7.08
CA PRO A 134 5.07 3.65 -6.33
C PRO A 134 5.96 4.50 -5.41
N LEU A 135 5.99 4.16 -4.12
CA LEU A 135 6.81 4.83 -3.09
C LEU A 135 6.51 6.33 -2.91
N GLN A 136 5.35 6.83 -3.39
CA GLN A 136 4.87 8.17 -3.05
C GLN A 136 4.80 8.31 -1.52
N SER A 137 5.50 9.28 -0.93
CA SER A 137 5.63 9.38 0.53
C SER A 137 4.39 9.92 1.23
N SER A 138 3.60 10.75 0.54
CA SER A 138 2.45 11.42 1.14
C SER A 138 1.46 11.96 0.10
N ILE A 139 0.27 12.30 0.56
CA ILE A 139 -0.84 12.88 -0.21
C ILE A 139 -1.55 13.95 0.63
N ASN A 140 -2.00 15.03 0.01
CA ASN A 140 -2.90 15.97 0.66
C ASN A 140 -4.35 15.53 0.41
N ILE A 141 -5.04 15.06 1.46
CA ILE A 141 -6.35 14.42 1.29
C ILE A 141 -7.47 15.40 0.93
N ILE A 142 -7.35 16.67 1.33
CA ILE A 142 -8.32 17.71 0.97
C ILE A 142 -8.18 18.04 -0.52
N ASN A 143 -6.95 18.18 -1.02
CA ASN A 143 -6.71 18.41 -2.44
C ASN A 143 -7.17 17.22 -3.28
N LEU A 144 -6.98 15.98 -2.79
CA LEU A 144 -7.50 14.80 -3.44
C LEU A 144 -9.04 14.83 -3.52
N ALA A 145 -9.72 15.16 -2.42
CA ALA A 145 -11.17 15.25 -2.41
C ALA A 145 -11.70 16.32 -3.38
N ARG A 146 -11.07 17.50 -3.41
CA ARG A 146 -11.40 18.57 -4.37
C ARG A 146 -11.18 18.13 -5.82
N ALA A 147 -10.06 17.46 -6.11
CA ALA A 147 -9.77 16.94 -7.44
C ALA A 147 -10.79 15.87 -7.88
N ALA A 148 -11.34 15.11 -6.94
CA ALA A 148 -12.40 14.13 -7.17
C ALA A 148 -13.83 14.74 -7.19
N GLY A 149 -13.98 16.04 -6.95
CA GLY A 149 -15.30 16.71 -6.91
C GLY A 149 -16.13 16.38 -5.66
N LEU A 150 -15.48 16.04 -4.54
CA LEU A 150 -16.12 15.61 -3.28
C LEU A 150 -16.05 16.67 -2.16
N ALA A 151 -15.32 17.76 -2.35
CA ALA A 151 -15.11 18.84 -1.38
C ALA A 151 -14.79 20.18 -2.07
#